data_AF-A0A5M6I2C9-F1
#
_entry.id   AF-A0A5M6I2C9-F1
#
_cell.length_a   1.000
_cell.length_b   1.000
_cell.length_c   1.000
_cell.angle_alpha   90.00
_cell.angle_beta   90.00
_cell.angle_gamma   90.00
#
_symmetry.space_group_name_H-M   'P 1'
#
loop_
_entity.id
_entity.type
_entity.pdbx_description
1 polymer ?
#
loop_
_entity_poly.entity_id
_entity_poly.type
_entity_poly.pdbx_seq_one_letter_code
_entity_poly.pdbx_strand_id
1 'polypeptide(L)'
;MAMPPGSPPPRPAAVLVPVIARPEPTVLLTQRSLALPEHPGQIAFPGGKIDPTDETAIATALREAEEEIGLDPARVAPLGLLDTYLSRTGFRILPVVAVVRPPFELMINPREVDEAFEVPLAFLMEPAHHLQHSRLWKGRERTYYAMPFGDRYIWGVTAGILRNLWERVYR
;
A
#
# COMPACT_ATOMS: atom_id res chain seq x y z
N MET A 1 2.16 -1.73 17.14
CA MET A 1 3.30 -1.76 18.09
C MET A 1 3.67 -0.32 18.43
N ALA A 2 3.89 0.01 19.71
CA ALA A 2 4.19 1.38 20.14
C ALA A 2 5.62 1.80 19.76
N MET A 3 5.78 3.08 19.40
CA MET A 3 7.10 3.68 19.16
C MET A 3 7.91 3.76 20.46
N PRO A 4 9.26 3.72 20.41
CA PRO A 4 10.09 3.93 21.59
C PRO A 4 9.76 5.27 22.28
N PRO A 5 9.79 5.33 23.62
CA PRO A 5 9.58 6.59 24.34
C PRO A 5 10.59 7.65 23.89
N GLY A 6 10.10 8.87 23.63
CA GLY A 6 10.91 9.99 23.11
C GLY A 6 11.06 10.05 21.58
N SER A 7 10.45 9.12 20.83
CA SER A 7 10.41 9.23 19.36
C SER A 7 9.55 10.42 18.92
N PRO A 8 9.93 11.15 17.85
CA PRO A 8 9.06 12.17 17.28
C PRO A 8 7.71 11.57 16.88
N PRO A 9 6.63 12.38 16.86
CA PRO A 9 5.31 11.90 16.47
C PRO A 9 5.37 11.28 15.07
N PRO A 10 4.65 10.17 14.82
CA PRO A 10 4.62 9.56 13.50
C PRO A 10 4.16 10.55 12.43
N ARG A 11 4.87 10.57 11.30
CA ARG A 11 4.52 11.41 10.16
C ARG A 11 3.25 10.88 9.49
N PRO A 12 2.24 11.72 9.22
CA PRO A 12 1.03 11.27 8.56
C PRO A 12 1.31 10.90 7.09
N ALA A 13 0.69 9.83 6.64
CA ALA A 13 0.75 9.34 5.27
C ALA A 13 -0.59 8.70 4.89
N ALA A 14 -0.89 8.63 3.61
CA ALA A 14 -2.05 7.92 3.08
C ALA A 14 -1.65 7.10 1.87
N VAL A 15 -2.28 5.94 1.71
CA VAL A 15 -2.07 5.07 0.55
C VAL A 15 -3.41 4.66 -0.04
N LEU A 16 -3.48 4.53 -1.35
CA LEU A 16 -4.63 4.00 -2.05
C LEU A 16 -4.54 2.46 -2.08
N VAL A 17 -5.61 1.78 -1.70
CA VAL A 17 -5.79 0.34 -1.92
C VAL A 17 -6.78 0.18 -3.09
N PRO A 18 -6.30 0.26 -4.34
CA PRO A 18 -7.15 0.28 -5.53
C PRO A 18 -7.59 -1.14 -5.93
N VAL A 19 -8.87 -1.44 -5.75
CA VAL A 19 -9.49 -2.67 -6.25
C VAL A 19 -10.07 -2.39 -7.64
N ILE A 20 -9.54 -3.03 -8.67
CA ILE A 20 -9.99 -2.83 -10.05
C ILE A 20 -11.25 -3.64 -10.31
N ALA A 21 -12.32 -2.97 -10.74
CA ALA A 21 -13.62 -3.58 -11.04
C ALA A 21 -13.60 -4.33 -12.38
N ARG A 22 -13.01 -5.52 -12.38
CA ARG A 22 -13.06 -6.50 -13.48
C ARG A 22 -13.94 -7.70 -13.08
N PRO A 23 -14.34 -8.57 -14.03
CA PRO A 23 -15.06 -9.81 -13.69
C PRO A 23 -14.33 -10.65 -12.62
N GLU A 24 -13.01 -10.71 -12.71
CA GLU A 24 -12.13 -11.15 -11.62
C GLU A 24 -11.41 -9.93 -11.04
N PRO A 25 -11.83 -9.41 -9.87
CA PRO A 25 -11.22 -8.21 -9.31
C PRO A 25 -9.74 -8.40 -9.02
N THR A 26 -8.97 -7.35 -9.25
CA THR A 26 -7.54 -7.30 -8.98
C THR A 26 -7.22 -6.11 -8.09
N VAL A 27 -6.01 -6.10 -7.50
CA VAL A 27 -5.48 -4.96 -6.76
C VAL A 27 -4.27 -4.44 -7.53
N LEU A 28 -4.26 -3.14 -7.81
CA LEU A 28 -3.12 -2.49 -8.46
C LEU A 28 -2.06 -2.12 -7.42
N LEU A 29 -0.82 -2.52 -7.68
CA LEU A 29 0.35 -2.28 -6.86
C LEU A 29 1.46 -1.66 -7.71
N THR A 30 2.41 -1.01 -7.05
CA THR A 30 3.59 -0.42 -7.68
C THR A 30 4.85 -1.09 -7.17
N GLN A 31 5.87 -1.19 -8.02
CA GLN A 31 7.24 -1.41 -7.62
C GLN A 31 7.95 -0.06 -7.58
N ARG A 32 8.38 0.34 -6.39
CA ARG A 32 9.11 1.60 -6.16
C ARG A 32 10.42 1.60 -6.94
N SER A 33 10.78 2.74 -7.50
CA SER A 33 12.00 2.86 -8.28
C SER A 33 13.23 2.49 -7.48
N LEU A 34 14.14 1.74 -8.11
CA LEU A 34 15.43 1.40 -7.52
C LEU A 34 16.31 2.63 -7.26
N ALA A 35 16.03 3.76 -7.90
CA ALA A 35 16.75 5.03 -7.71
C ALA A 35 16.37 5.76 -6.42
N LEU A 36 15.28 5.35 -5.74
CA LEU A 36 14.80 6.03 -4.54
C LEU A 36 15.72 5.77 -3.33
N PRO A 37 15.95 6.78 -2.48
CA PRO A 37 16.79 6.63 -1.29
C PRO A 37 16.12 5.78 -0.21
N GLU A 38 14.79 5.74 -0.18
CA GLU A 38 14.01 4.99 0.79
C GLU A 38 13.19 3.89 0.09
N HIS A 39 13.35 2.67 0.60
CA HIS A 39 12.61 1.49 0.16
C HIS A 39 12.71 1.18 -1.36
N PRO A 40 13.90 1.22 -1.97
CA PRO A 40 14.06 0.94 -3.40
C PRO A 40 13.60 -0.48 -3.73
N GLY A 41 12.85 -0.62 -4.83
CA GLY A 41 12.35 -1.91 -5.33
C GLY A 41 11.25 -2.56 -4.49
N GLN A 42 10.80 -1.94 -3.39
CA GLN A 42 9.71 -2.50 -2.60
C GLN A 42 8.37 -2.40 -3.34
N ILE A 43 7.55 -3.43 -3.16
CA ILE A 43 6.17 -3.41 -3.65
C ILE A 43 5.29 -2.65 -2.67
N ALA A 44 4.58 -1.65 -3.18
CA ALA A 44 3.78 -0.74 -2.41
C ALA A 44 2.41 -0.53 -3.04
N PHE A 45 1.51 0.00 -2.22
CA PHE A 45 0.35 0.73 -2.70
C PHE A 45 0.80 2.12 -3.18
N PRO A 46 0.12 2.71 -4.19
CA PRO A 46 0.34 4.12 -4.51
C PRO A 46 0.05 4.99 -3.29
N GLY A 47 0.90 5.98 -3.02
CA GLY A 47 0.68 6.85 -1.88
C GLY A 47 1.94 7.40 -1.25
N GLY A 48 1.74 8.42 -0.41
CA GLY A 48 2.82 9.20 0.14
C GLY A 48 2.44 9.94 1.41
N LYS A 49 3.18 11.01 1.66
CA LYS A 49 3.00 11.86 2.84
C LYS A 49 1.76 12.72 2.65
N ILE A 50 1.05 12.98 3.75
CA ILE A 50 0.00 14.01 3.73
C ILE A 50 0.70 15.37 3.66
N ASP A 51 0.43 16.13 2.60
CA ASP A 51 0.89 17.52 2.46
C ASP A 51 0.00 18.44 3.32
N PRO A 52 0.53 19.53 3.90
CA PRO A 52 -0.28 20.55 4.56
C PRO A 52 -1.47 21.10 3.74
N THR A 53 -1.42 21.05 2.41
CA THR A 53 -2.52 21.46 1.53
C THR A 53 -3.55 20.37 1.27
N ASP A 54 -3.28 19.11 1.65
CA ASP A 54 -4.23 18.01 1.46
C ASP A 54 -5.37 18.12 2.49
N GLU A 55 -6.60 18.28 2.00
CA GLU A 55 -7.78 18.43 2.87
C GLU A 55 -8.11 17.14 3.66
N THR A 56 -7.80 15.97 3.08
CA THR A 56 -8.12 14.66 3.66
C THR A 56 -7.10 13.60 3.25
N ALA A 57 -7.04 12.49 3.99
CA ALA A 57 -6.24 11.32 3.60
C ALA A 57 -6.67 10.73 2.25
N ILE A 58 -7.96 10.87 1.89
CA ILE A 58 -8.46 10.46 0.57
C ILE A 58 -7.85 11.36 -0.51
N ALA A 59 -7.84 12.68 -0.30
CA ALA A 59 -7.23 13.62 -1.24
C ALA A 59 -5.73 13.32 -1.44
N THR A 60 -4.98 13.06 -0.36
CA THR A 60 -3.59 12.63 -0.45
C THR A 60 -3.44 11.35 -1.28
N ALA A 61 -4.21 10.30 -0.98
CA ALA A 61 -4.08 9.02 -1.68
C ALA A 61 -4.41 9.12 -3.17
N LEU A 62 -5.39 9.96 -3.55
CA LEU A 62 -5.74 10.21 -4.94
C LEU A 62 -4.66 11.03 -5.67
N ARG A 63 -4.19 12.12 -5.06
CA ARG A 63 -3.09 12.95 -5.60
C ARG A 63 -1.84 12.12 -5.86
N GLU A 64 -1.41 11.34 -4.88
CA GLU A 64 -0.21 10.51 -4.99
C GLU A 64 -0.39 9.40 -6.06
N ALA A 65 -1.57 8.78 -6.15
CA ALA A 65 -1.83 7.79 -7.20
C ALA A 65 -1.83 8.43 -8.61
N GLU A 66 -2.30 9.67 -8.74
CA GLU A 66 -2.21 10.43 -9.99
C GLU A 66 -0.75 10.79 -10.31
N GLU A 67 0.03 11.26 -9.34
CA GLU A 67 1.43 11.66 -9.51
C GLU A 67 2.37 10.48 -9.83
N GLU A 68 2.19 9.33 -9.16
CA GLU A 68 3.07 8.17 -9.30
C GLU A 68 2.77 7.34 -10.56
N ILE A 69 1.48 7.15 -10.89
CA ILE A 69 1.05 6.21 -11.94
C ILE A 69 0.00 6.77 -12.91
N GLY A 70 -0.35 8.05 -12.82
CA GLY A 70 -1.32 8.68 -13.72
C GLY A 70 -2.75 8.18 -13.54
N LEU A 71 -3.09 7.62 -12.38
CA LEU A 71 -4.43 7.08 -12.13
C LEU A 71 -5.44 8.22 -12.01
N ASP A 72 -6.25 8.41 -13.05
CA ASP A 72 -7.31 9.43 -13.09
C ASP A 72 -8.26 9.32 -11.88
N PRO A 73 -8.31 10.33 -10.99
CA PRO A 73 -9.18 10.33 -9.82
C PRO A 73 -10.67 10.16 -10.16
N ALA A 74 -11.12 10.55 -11.36
CA ALA A 74 -12.51 10.36 -11.79
C ALA A 74 -12.89 8.87 -11.96
N ARG A 75 -11.89 7.98 -12.06
CA ARG A 75 -12.08 6.52 -12.12
C ARG A 75 -12.12 5.87 -10.75
N VAL A 76 -11.75 6.60 -9.70
CA VAL A 76 -11.57 6.07 -8.35
C VAL A 76 -12.77 6.46 -7.47
N ALA A 77 -13.46 5.45 -6.94
CA ALA A 77 -14.55 5.61 -6.00
C ALA A 77 -14.12 5.11 -4.61
N PRO A 78 -13.76 6.02 -3.67
CA PRO A 78 -13.42 5.63 -2.30
C PRO A 78 -14.59 4.95 -1.59
N LEU A 79 -14.32 3.84 -0.92
CA LEU A 79 -15.28 3.11 -0.10
C LEU A 79 -15.14 3.43 1.39
N GLY A 80 -13.91 3.69 1.85
CA GLY A 80 -13.64 3.99 3.24
C GLY A 80 -12.16 3.83 3.62
N LEU A 81 -11.89 3.98 4.91
CA LEU A 81 -10.56 3.82 5.50
C LEU A 81 -10.46 2.48 6.23
N LEU A 82 -9.29 1.83 6.12
CA LEU A 82 -8.92 0.73 7.00
C LEU A 82 -8.33 1.24 8.32
N ASP A 83 -7.99 0.31 9.22
CA ASP A 83 -7.24 0.64 10.42
C ASP A 83 -5.93 1.36 10.06
N THR A 84 -5.59 2.35 10.86
CA THR A 84 -4.29 3.03 10.74
C THR A 84 -3.14 2.04 10.91
N TYR A 85 -2.19 2.05 9.98
CA TYR A 85 -0.97 1.24 10.05
C TYR A 85 0.22 2.10 10.50
N LEU A 86 0.90 1.69 11.58
CA LEU A 86 2.15 2.34 12.03
C LEU A 86 3.36 1.65 11.42
N SER A 87 4.06 2.33 10.51
CA SER A 87 5.27 1.82 9.87
C SER A 87 6.47 1.88 10.82
N ARG A 88 7.47 1.04 10.55
CA ARG A 88 8.75 1.04 11.30
C ARG A 88 9.62 2.27 10.99
N THR A 89 9.35 2.96 9.89
CA THR A 89 10.03 4.18 9.44
C THR A 89 9.34 5.46 9.96
N GLY A 90 8.44 5.30 10.94
CA GLY A 90 7.82 6.42 11.64
C GLY A 90 6.68 7.07 10.87
N PHE A 91 5.98 6.32 10.02
CA PHE A 91 4.76 6.79 9.37
C PHE A 91 3.51 6.26 10.07
N ARG A 92 2.49 7.11 10.14
CA ARG A 92 1.10 6.76 10.45
C ARG A 92 0.33 6.77 9.15
N ILE A 93 0.12 5.57 8.60
CA ILE A 93 -0.44 5.36 7.27
C ILE A 93 -1.94 5.12 7.39
N LEU A 94 -2.73 5.88 6.65
CA LEU A 94 -4.17 5.70 6.47
C LEU A 94 -4.44 5.02 5.12
N PRO A 95 -4.83 3.73 5.09
CA PRO A 95 -5.15 3.05 3.84
C PRO A 95 -6.57 3.39 3.40
N VAL A 96 -6.70 3.94 2.20
CA VAL A 96 -7.97 4.30 1.55
C VAL A 96 -8.36 3.17 0.60
N VAL A 97 -9.40 2.42 0.92
CA VAL A 97 -9.92 1.38 0.03
C VAL A 97 -10.82 2.03 -1.00
N ALA A 98 -10.58 1.75 -2.27
CA ALA A 98 -11.35 2.32 -3.36
C ALA A 98 -11.58 1.31 -4.48
N VAL A 99 -12.68 1.48 -5.20
CA VAL A 99 -12.95 0.78 -6.45
C VAL A 99 -12.47 1.64 -7.61
N VAL A 100 -11.72 1.04 -8.53
CA VAL A 100 -11.28 1.69 -9.77
C VAL A 100 -12.04 1.12 -10.94
N ARG A 101 -12.66 1.98 -11.75
CA ARG A 101 -13.48 1.58 -12.91
C ARG A 101 -12.65 1.59 -14.21
N PRO A 102 -12.51 0.45 -14.91
CA PRO A 102 -11.98 0.42 -16.27
C PRO A 102 -12.92 1.11 -17.29
N PRO A 103 -12.41 1.51 -18.47
CA PRO A 103 -11.00 1.54 -18.83
C PRO A 103 -10.27 2.73 -18.16
N PHE A 104 -8.97 2.55 -17.93
CA PHE A 104 -8.03 3.60 -17.55
C PHE A 104 -6.67 3.27 -18.19
N GLU A 105 -5.85 4.29 -18.38
CA GLU A 105 -4.47 4.16 -18.82
C GLU A 105 -3.58 4.66 -17.68
N LEU A 106 -2.43 4.01 -17.50
CA LEU A 106 -1.44 4.42 -16.50
C LEU A 106 -0.32 5.20 -17.19
N MET A 107 0.11 6.27 -16.54
CA MET A 107 1.29 7.04 -16.93
C MET A 107 2.28 6.99 -15.77
N ILE A 108 3.21 6.04 -15.85
CA ILE A 108 4.19 5.81 -14.78
C ILE A 108 5.18 6.97 -14.70
N ASN A 109 5.36 7.53 -13.51
CA ASN A 109 6.45 8.45 -13.21
C ASN A 109 7.73 7.65 -12.87
N PRO A 110 8.72 7.58 -13.77
CA PRO A 110 9.89 6.72 -13.60
C PRO A 110 10.84 7.20 -12.49
N ARG A 111 10.62 8.39 -11.92
CA ARG A 111 11.40 8.86 -10.76
C ARG A 111 10.99 8.14 -9.48
N GLU A 112 9.79 7.60 -9.45
CA GLU A 112 9.16 7.08 -8.23
C GLU A 112 8.74 5.61 -8.37
N VAL A 113 8.30 5.21 -9.55
CA VAL A 113 7.78 3.88 -9.85
C VAL A 113 8.49 3.32 -11.07
N ASP A 114 9.06 2.13 -10.93
CA ASP A 114 9.62 1.40 -12.09
C ASP A 114 8.51 0.65 -12.84
N GLU A 115 7.49 0.18 -12.14
CA GLU A 115 6.42 -0.63 -12.71
C GLU A 115 5.13 -0.59 -11.88
N ALA A 116 3.97 -0.66 -12.54
CA ALA A 116 2.69 -0.94 -11.91
C ALA A 116 2.11 -2.26 -12.44
N PHE A 117 1.54 -3.06 -11.56
CA PHE A 117 1.02 -4.39 -11.88
C PHE A 117 -0.19 -4.76 -11.04
N GLU A 118 -1.04 -5.62 -11.58
CA GLU A 118 -2.25 -6.10 -10.91
C GLU A 118 -2.01 -7.49 -10.30
N VAL A 119 -2.54 -7.71 -9.09
CA VAL A 119 -2.59 -9.03 -8.44
C VAL A 119 -4.04 -9.42 -8.21
N PRO A 120 -4.47 -10.66 -8.53
CA PRO A 120 -5.84 -11.09 -8.27
C PRO A 120 -6.25 -10.86 -6.81
N LEU A 121 -7.40 -10.23 -6.59
CA LEU A 121 -7.91 -10.00 -5.24
C LEU A 121 -8.13 -11.32 -4.51
N ALA A 122 -8.62 -12.34 -5.23
CA ALA A 122 -8.80 -13.69 -4.68
C ALA A 122 -7.49 -14.30 -4.16
N PHE A 123 -6.37 -14.07 -4.85
CA PHE A 123 -5.05 -14.50 -4.36
C PHE A 123 -4.69 -13.77 -3.06
N LEU A 124 -4.88 -12.44 -3.02
CA LEU A 124 -4.54 -11.60 -1.88
C LEU A 124 -5.45 -11.80 -0.66
N MET A 125 -6.64 -12.38 -0.85
CA MET A 125 -7.61 -12.64 0.22
C MET A 125 -7.62 -14.12 0.66
N GLU A 126 -6.80 -14.96 0.04
CA GLU A 126 -6.64 -16.36 0.43
C GLU A 126 -5.67 -16.46 1.62
N PRO A 127 -6.14 -16.87 2.82
CA PRO A 127 -5.31 -16.92 4.03
C PRO A 127 -4.06 -17.77 3.88
N ALA A 128 -4.08 -18.80 3.03
CA ALA A 128 -2.92 -19.66 2.78
C ALA A 128 -1.72 -18.87 2.21
N HIS A 129 -1.94 -17.72 1.56
CA HIS A 129 -0.87 -16.87 1.04
C HIS A 129 -0.34 -15.85 2.06
N HIS A 130 -0.95 -15.74 3.24
CA HIS A 130 -0.56 -14.78 4.28
C HIS A 130 0.54 -15.34 5.18
N LEU A 131 1.74 -15.50 4.60
CA LEU A 131 2.87 -16.09 5.29
C LEU A 131 3.38 -15.17 6.39
N GLN A 132 3.60 -15.73 7.57
CA GLN A 132 4.25 -15.03 8.67
C GLN A 132 5.71 -15.47 8.78
N HIS A 133 6.63 -14.53 8.58
CA HIS A 133 8.05 -14.75 8.76
C HIS A 133 8.54 -14.01 9.99
N SER A 134 9.68 -14.43 10.53
CA SER A 134 10.40 -13.71 11.57
C SER A 134 11.83 -13.36 11.14
N ARG A 135 12.37 -12.27 11.68
CA ARG A 135 13.80 -11.94 11.62
C ARG A 135 14.27 -11.38 12.95
N LEU A 136 15.48 -11.76 13.36
CA LEU A 136 16.20 -11.13 14.46
C LEU A 136 16.61 -9.71 14.05
N TRP A 137 16.16 -8.71 14.81
CA TRP A 137 16.50 -7.32 14.60
C TRP A 137 16.80 -6.64 15.93
N LYS A 138 18.02 -6.11 16.10
CA LYS A 138 18.52 -5.51 17.34
C LYS A 138 18.28 -6.42 18.56
N GLY A 139 18.60 -7.71 18.44
CA GLY A 139 18.48 -8.70 19.51
C GLY A 139 17.06 -9.12 19.88
N ARG A 140 16.03 -8.71 19.11
CA ARG A 140 14.64 -9.15 19.29
C ARG A 140 14.13 -9.82 18.02
N GLU A 141 13.45 -10.94 18.18
CA GLU A 141 12.71 -11.56 17.09
C GLU A 141 11.52 -10.66 16.70
N ARG A 142 11.36 -10.45 15.39
CA ARG A 142 10.28 -9.63 14.85
C ARG A 142 9.58 -10.34 13.73
N THR A 143 8.26 -10.41 13.84
CA THR A 143 7.41 -11.00 12.81
C THR A 143 6.99 -9.96 11.77
N TYR A 144 6.71 -10.43 10.56
CA TYR A 144 6.11 -9.66 9.47
C TYR A 144 5.35 -10.58 8.53
N TYR A 145 4.35 -10.04 7.83
CA TYR A 145 3.63 -10.77 6.79
C TYR A 145 4.33 -10.64 5.43
N ALA A 146 4.22 -11.68 4.62
CA ALA A 146 4.57 -11.70 3.22
C ALA A 146 3.53 -12.50 2.42
N MET A 147 3.36 -12.13 1.14
CA MET A 147 2.49 -12.77 0.16
C MET A 147 3.25 -12.85 -1.18
N PRO A 148 4.15 -13.84 -1.35
CA PRO A 148 4.92 -13.99 -2.60
C PRO A 148 3.99 -14.32 -3.78
N PHE A 149 4.12 -13.62 -4.89
CA PHE A 149 3.29 -13.77 -6.09
C PHE A 149 4.15 -13.76 -7.35
N GLY A 150 4.37 -14.92 -7.97
CA GLY A 150 5.37 -15.06 -9.04
C GLY A 150 6.75 -14.60 -8.54
N ASP A 151 7.39 -13.71 -9.28
CA ASP A 151 8.69 -13.12 -8.91
C ASP A 151 8.58 -11.92 -7.95
N ARG A 152 7.36 -11.57 -7.54
CA ARG A 152 7.08 -10.42 -6.67
C ARG A 152 7.02 -10.86 -5.21
N TYR A 153 7.79 -10.17 -4.37
CA TYR A 153 7.75 -10.41 -2.92
C TYR A 153 6.98 -9.28 -2.23
N ILE A 154 5.68 -9.46 -1.99
CA ILE A 154 4.83 -8.47 -1.30
C ILE A 154 5.02 -8.68 0.20
N TRP A 155 5.52 -7.70 0.94
CA TRP A 155 5.85 -7.89 2.36
C TRP A 155 5.76 -6.59 3.17
N GLY A 156 5.92 -6.72 4.49
CA GLY A 156 6.07 -5.57 5.37
C GLY A 156 4.76 -4.77 5.50
N VAL A 157 4.82 -3.46 5.22
CA VAL A 157 3.66 -2.56 5.35
C VAL A 157 2.53 -2.99 4.40
N THR A 158 2.85 -3.23 3.14
CA THR A 158 1.87 -3.60 2.10
C THR A 158 1.14 -4.89 2.47
N ALA A 159 1.87 -5.96 2.81
CA ALA A 159 1.27 -7.21 3.27
C ALA A 159 0.50 -7.05 4.60
N GLY A 160 0.95 -6.16 5.49
CA GLY A 160 0.24 -5.84 6.72
C GLY A 160 -1.11 -5.16 6.48
N ILE A 161 -1.18 -4.23 5.52
CA ILE A 161 -2.44 -3.56 5.12
C ILE A 161 -3.36 -4.58 4.42
N LEU A 162 -2.84 -5.41 3.52
CA LEU A 162 -3.61 -6.48 2.87
C LEU A 162 -4.18 -7.47 3.89
N ARG A 163 -3.39 -7.84 4.89
CA ARG A 163 -3.87 -8.68 5.99
C ARG A 163 -5.00 -8.00 6.77
N ASN A 164 -4.87 -6.69 7.05
CA ASN A 164 -5.93 -5.94 7.72
C ASN A 164 -7.22 -5.86 6.89
N LEU A 165 -7.12 -5.65 5.58
CA LEU A 165 -8.25 -5.70 4.66
C LEU A 165 -8.99 -7.04 4.76
N TRP A 166 -8.24 -8.15 4.71
CA TRP A 166 -8.80 -9.48 4.88
C TRP A 166 -9.51 -9.66 6.23
N GLU A 167 -8.87 -9.24 7.34
CA GLU A 167 -9.42 -9.41 8.70
C GLU A 167 -10.69 -8.58 8.94
N ARG A 168 -10.81 -7.40 8.30
CA ARG A 168 -11.86 -6.42 8.59
C ARG A 168 -13.04 -6.45 7.63
N VAL A 169 -12.81 -6.86 6.39
CA VAL A 169 -13.81 -6.74 5.31
C VAL A 169 -14.17 -8.10 4.72
N TYR A 170 -13.19 -8.99 4.59
CA TYR A 170 -13.36 -10.22 3.80
C TYR A 170 -13.72 -11.45 4.64
N ARG A 171 -13.44 -11.42 5.95
CA ARG A 171 -13.73 -12.50 6.89
C ARG A 171 -15.19 -12.55 7.30
#